data_AF-A0AAV4JJM6-F1
#
_entry.id   AF-A0AAV4JJM6-F1
#
_cell.length_a   1.000
_cell.length_b   1.000
_cell.length_c   1.000
_cell.angle_alpha   90.00
_cell.angle_beta   90.00
_cell.angle_gamma   90.00
#
_symmetry.space_group_name_H-M   'P 1'
#
loop_
_entity.id
_entity.type
_entity.pdbx_description
1 polymer ?
#
loop_
_entity_poly.entity_id
_entity_poly.type
_entity_poly.pdbx_seq_one_letter_code
_entity_poly.pdbx_strand_id
1 'polypeptide(L)'
;MADVPVRATSDRFLNTSNGVISHPYLKTCKEEEFVKKVTFAKHIQIRRGEETIPTSTFVLTFDSPTPPTQIKVGYVKLNVRPYGPTPMRCFKCHRFGHERERSIEGKTLYVVNVGR
;
A
#
# COMPACT_ATOMS: atom_id res chain seq x y z
N MET A 1 18.97 -16.23 -33.58
CA MET A 1 18.31 -15.81 -32.33
C MET A 1 18.97 -14.50 -31.92
N ALA A 2 18.30 -13.37 -32.10
CA ALA A 2 18.87 -12.05 -31.80
C ALA A 2 18.56 -11.68 -30.35
N ASP A 3 19.61 -11.51 -29.55
CA ASP A 3 19.55 -11.04 -28.17
C ASP A 3 19.35 -9.51 -28.20
N VAL A 4 18.11 -9.08 -28.09
CA VAL A 4 17.77 -7.65 -28.01
C VAL A 4 17.96 -7.21 -26.56
N PRO A 5 18.86 -6.26 -26.27
CA PRO A 5 19.07 -5.80 -24.91
C PRO A 5 17.83 -5.02 -24.43
N VAL A 6 17.01 -5.67 -23.62
CA VAL A 6 15.83 -5.04 -22.99
C VAL A 6 16.31 -4.09 -21.90
N ARG A 7 16.20 -2.78 -22.14
CA ARG A 7 16.35 -1.75 -21.09
C ARG A 7 15.05 -1.63 -20.30
N ALA A 8 15.00 -2.26 -19.14
CA ALA A 8 13.93 -2.02 -18.16
C ALA A 8 14.20 -0.69 -17.45
N THR A 9 13.42 0.35 -17.78
CA THR A 9 13.37 1.57 -16.96
C THR A 9 12.43 1.33 -15.79
N SER A 10 12.81 1.77 -14.59
CA SER A 10 11.94 1.69 -13.42
C SER A 10 10.72 2.59 -13.63
N ASP A 11 9.61 2.00 -14.06
CA ASP A 11 8.30 2.64 -14.09
C ASP A 11 7.91 3.04 -12.65
N ARG A 12 7.71 4.35 -12.49
CA ARG A 12 7.35 5.04 -11.25
C ARG A 12 6.01 4.61 -10.63
N PHE A 13 5.15 3.92 -11.37
CA PHE A 13 3.85 3.45 -10.91
C PHE A 13 3.78 1.92 -10.76
N LEU A 14 4.38 1.18 -11.70
CA LEU A 14 4.31 -0.29 -11.72
C LEU A 14 5.30 -0.98 -10.77
N ASN A 15 6.34 -0.27 -10.31
CA ASN A 15 7.35 -0.85 -9.42
C ASN A 15 7.14 -0.51 -7.95
N THR A 16 6.00 0.06 -7.56
CA THR A 16 5.72 0.33 -6.15
C THR A 16 4.68 -0.62 -5.59
N SER A 17 4.86 -1.00 -4.33
CA SER A 17 3.91 -1.83 -3.60
C SER A 17 3.63 -1.26 -2.23
N ASN A 18 2.42 -1.52 -1.71
CA ASN A 18 2.04 -1.07 -0.38
C ASN A 18 1.92 -2.27 0.57
N GLY A 19 2.30 -2.06 1.83
CA GLY A 19 2.16 -3.03 2.89
C GLY A 19 1.69 -2.40 4.19
N VAL A 20 0.92 -3.15 4.97
CA VAL A 20 0.48 -2.77 6.32
C VAL A 20 1.26 -3.57 7.34
N ILE A 21 1.78 -2.88 8.35
CA ILE A 21 2.35 -3.49 9.55
C ILE A 21 1.56 -3.04 10.76
N SER A 22 1.33 -3.95 11.71
CA SER A 22 0.66 -3.62 12.97
C SER A 22 1.36 -4.31 14.15
N HIS A 23 1.76 -3.52 15.14
CA HIS A 23 2.40 -4.02 16.35
C HIS A 23 2.34 -2.97 17.48
N PRO A 24 2.15 -3.36 18.75
CA PRO A 24 2.00 -2.39 19.85
C PRO A 24 3.15 -1.38 19.98
N TYR A 25 4.39 -1.82 19.71
CA TYR A 25 5.58 -0.95 19.66
C TYR A 25 5.43 0.24 18.71
N LEU A 26 4.70 0.06 17.61
CA LEU A 26 4.53 1.10 16.59
C LEU A 26 3.70 2.29 17.06
N LYS A 27 2.93 2.17 18.15
CA LYS A 27 2.07 3.27 18.62
C LYS A 27 2.86 4.54 18.94
N THR A 28 4.11 4.38 19.39
CA THR A 28 5.02 5.48 19.75
C THR A 28 6.13 5.72 18.71
N CYS A 29 6.20 4.89 17.67
CA CYS A 29 7.20 5.05 16.61
C CYS A 29 6.87 6.23 15.70
N LYS A 30 7.92 6.88 15.17
CA LYS A 30 7.80 7.92 14.15
C LYS A 30 8.10 7.36 12.76
N GLU A 31 7.61 8.05 11.73
CA GLU A 31 7.85 7.70 10.32
C GLU A 31 9.34 7.70 9.96
N GLU A 32 10.15 8.49 10.66
CA GLU A 32 11.61 8.59 10.50
C GLU A 32 12.35 7.25 10.68
N GLU A 33 11.82 6.34 11.51
CA GLU A 33 12.43 5.02 11.74
C GLU A 33 12.39 4.12 10.49
N PHE A 34 11.57 4.48 9.50
CA PHE A 34 11.32 3.68 8.31
C PHE A 34 12.06 4.20 7.07
N VAL A 35 12.61 5.41 7.09
CA VAL A 35 13.15 6.14 5.92
C VAL A 35 14.25 5.37 5.16
N LYS A 36 14.94 4.44 5.83
CA LYS A 36 16.00 3.61 5.20
C LYS A 36 15.49 2.40 4.42
N LYS A 37 14.21 2.01 4.60
CA LYS A 37 13.68 0.73 4.09
C LYS A 37 12.47 0.88 3.18
N VAL A 38 11.82 2.04 3.22
CA VAL A 38 10.57 2.29 2.50
C VAL A 38 10.66 3.67 1.86
N THR A 39 10.00 3.86 0.73
CA THR A 39 9.94 5.16 0.06
C THR A 39 9.01 6.12 0.80
N PHE A 40 7.96 5.56 1.41
CA PHE A 40 7.01 6.32 2.21
C PHE A 40 6.49 5.48 3.36
N ALA A 41 6.34 6.11 4.53
CA ALA A 41 5.71 5.52 5.70
C ALA A 41 4.62 6.47 6.16
N LYS A 42 3.43 5.93 6.44
CA LYS A 42 2.29 6.69 6.94
C LYS A 42 1.76 6.07 8.22
N HIS A 43 1.75 6.83 9.30
CA HIS A 43 1.12 6.41 10.54
C HIS A 43 -0.40 6.49 10.43
N ILE A 44 -1.10 5.38 10.65
CA ILE A 44 -2.57 5.41 10.69
C ILE A 44 -2.99 6.04 12.01
N GLN A 45 -3.80 7.09 11.90
CA GLN A 45 -4.40 7.78 13.05
C GLN A 45 -5.93 7.69 12.95
N ILE A 46 -6.59 7.45 14.08
CA ILE A 46 -8.04 7.45 14.17
C ILE A 46 -8.48 8.77 14.76
N ARG A 47 -9.42 9.45 14.09
CA ARG A 47 -10.10 10.61 14.66
C ARG A 47 -11.29 10.14 15.51
N ARG A 48 -11.30 10.51 16.80
CA ARG A 48 -12.43 10.32 17.71
C ARG A 48 -12.85 11.69 18.23
N GLY A 49 -13.92 12.26 17.66
CA GLY A 49 -14.29 13.64 17.93
C GLY A 49 -13.21 14.61 17.45
N GLU A 50 -12.76 15.50 18.33
CA GLU A 50 -11.66 16.45 18.06
C GLU A 50 -10.27 15.85 18.27
N GLU A 51 -10.17 14.67 18.89
CA GLU A 51 -8.89 14.04 19.19
C GLU A 51 -8.42 13.13 18.06
N THR A 52 -7.12 13.23 17.75
CA THR A 52 -6.44 12.34 16.80
C THR A 52 -5.59 11.35 17.59
N ILE A 53 -6.00 10.08 17.57
CA ILE A 53 -5.38 9.01 18.35
C ILE A 53 -4.45 8.20 17.44
N PRO A 54 -3.14 8.11 17.73
CA PRO A 54 -2.22 7.27 16.97
C PRO A 54 -2.55 5.80 17.20
N THR A 55 -2.58 5.03 16.12
CA THR A 55 -2.79 3.57 16.19
C THR A 55 -1.47 2.81 16.21
N SER A 56 -1.51 1.51 16.44
CA SER A 56 -0.35 0.63 16.34
C SER A 56 -0.03 0.20 14.90
N THR A 57 -0.52 0.93 13.89
CA THR A 57 -0.51 0.46 12.49
C THR A 57 0.09 1.50 11.55
N PHE A 58 0.98 1.05 10.67
CA PHE A 58 1.58 1.85 9.61
C PHE A 58 1.25 1.28 8.23
N VAL A 59 1.06 2.16 7.27
CA VAL A 59 1.10 1.82 5.84
C VAL A 59 2.47 2.21 5.31
N LEU A 60 3.15 1.26 4.68
CA LEU A 60 4.46 1.41 4.09
C LEU A 60 4.34 1.29 2.57
N THR A 61 5.08 2.13 1.86
CA THR A 61 5.23 2.05 0.40
C THR A 61 6.66 1.63 0.09
N PHE A 62 6.81 0.58 -0.70
CA PHE A 62 8.08 0.03 -1.15
C PHE A 62 8.30 0.40 -2.62
N ASP A 63 9.57 0.50 -3.00
CA ASP A 63 10.05 0.64 -4.38
C ASP A 63 10.18 -0.70 -5.12
N SER A 64 9.68 -1.78 -4.51
CA SER A 64 9.57 -3.10 -5.12
C SER A 64 8.14 -3.38 -5.58
N PRO A 65 7.94 -4.14 -6.66
CA PRO A 65 6.61 -4.49 -7.17
C PRO A 65 5.82 -5.41 -6.22
N THR A 66 6.52 -6.11 -5.32
CA THR A 66 5.90 -6.92 -4.27
C THR A 66 6.46 -6.50 -2.91
N PRO A 67 5.62 -6.37 -1.88
CA PRO A 67 6.09 -6.02 -0.55
C PRO A 67 6.80 -7.24 0.05
N PRO A 68 7.89 -7.05 0.82
CA PRO A 68 8.54 -8.15 1.52
C PRO A 68 7.56 -8.76 2.53
N THR A 69 7.66 -10.06 2.81
CA THR A 69 6.79 -10.72 3.81
C THR A 69 7.08 -10.26 5.23
N GLN A 70 8.32 -9.85 5.50
CA GLN A 70 8.78 -9.40 6.81
C GLN A 70 9.71 -8.21 6.69
N ILE A 71 9.60 -7.30 7.65
CA ILE A 71 10.51 -6.16 7.81
C ILE A 71 11.01 -6.10 9.25
N LYS A 72 12.28 -5.75 9.43
CA LYS A 72 12.85 -5.46 10.74
C LYS A 72 12.76 -3.96 11.02
N VAL A 73 12.10 -3.57 12.11
CA VAL A 73 11.98 -2.16 12.54
C VAL A 73 12.59 -2.09 13.93
N GLY A 74 13.65 -1.28 14.08
CA GLY A 74 14.52 -1.35 15.25
C GLY A 74 15.04 -2.78 15.47
N TYR A 75 14.67 -3.38 16.61
CA TYR A 75 15.04 -4.73 17.01
C TYR A 75 13.96 -5.79 16.75
N VAL A 76 12.76 -5.39 16.30
CA VAL A 76 11.61 -6.28 16.15
C VAL A 76 11.42 -6.69 14.70
N LYS A 77 11.10 -7.97 14.46
CA LYS A 77 10.67 -8.47 13.16
C LYS A 77 9.15 -8.38 13.06
N LEU A 78 8.65 -7.72 12.02
CA LEU A 78 7.23 -7.49 11.78
C LEU A 78 6.81 -8.13 10.46
N ASN A 79 5.66 -8.80 10.46
CA ASN A 79 5.05 -9.30 9.24
C ASN A 79 4.36 -8.16 8.49
N VAL A 80 4.61 -8.07 7.19
CA VAL A 80 3.98 -7.10 6.30
C VAL A 80 2.82 -7.78 5.59
N ARG A 81 1.63 -7.19 5.70
CA ARG A 81 0.46 -7.63 4.95
C ARG A 81 0.34 -6.79 3.69
N PRO A 82 0.20 -7.38 2.49
CA PRO A 82 -0.03 -6.61 1.27
C PRO A 82 -1.24 -5.69 1.44
N TYR A 83 -1.06 -4.41 1.15
CA TYR A 83 -2.13 -3.42 1.18
C TYR A 83 -2.71 -3.26 -0.22
N GLY A 84 -3.87 -3.86 -0.45
CA GLY A 84 -4.67 -3.61 -1.65
C GLY A 84 -5.56 -2.38 -1.45
N PRO A 85 -5.73 -1.52 -2.46
CA PRO A 85 -6.71 -0.44 -2.38
C PRO A 85 -8.09 -1.04 -2.11
N THR A 86 -8.87 -0.40 -1.22
CA THR A 86 -10.25 -0.81 -1.00
C THR A 86 -10.99 -0.79 -2.33
N PRO A 87 -11.67 -1.88 -2.72
CA PRO A 87 -12.34 -1.92 -4.01
C PRO A 87 -13.33 -0.76 -4.11
N MET A 88 -13.31 -0.07 -5.26
CA MET A 88 -14.12 1.11 -5.49
C MET A 88 -15.61 0.74 -5.40
N ARG A 89 -16.33 1.40 -4.51
CA ARG A 89 -17.79 1.30 -4.41
C ARG A 89 -18.41 2.52 -5.07
N CYS A 90 -19.49 2.29 -5.82
CA CYS A 90 -20.31 3.40 -6.29
C CYS A 90 -20.89 4.15 -5.08
N PHE A 91 -20.70 5.47 -5.01
CA PHE A 91 -21.19 6.28 -3.87
C PHE A 91 -22.72 6.34 -3.78
N LYS A 92 -23.42 6.17 -4.91
CA LYS A 92 -24.88 6.23 -4.95
C LYS A 92 -25.54 4.95 -4.45
N CYS A 93 -25.00 3.79 -4.78
CA CYS A 93 -25.66 2.49 -4.54
C CYS A 93 -24.82 1.52 -3.72
N HIS A 94 -23.59 1.89 -3.35
CA HIS A 94 -22.64 1.11 -2.56
C HIS A 94 -22.27 -0.27 -3.13
N ARG A 95 -22.60 -0.56 -4.39
CA ARG A 95 -22.21 -1.80 -5.08
C ARG A 95 -20.85 -1.65 -5.76
N PHE A 96 -20.18 -2.79 -5.95
CA PHE A 96 -18.94 -2.92 -6.71
C PHE A 96 -19.22 -3.17 -8.20
N GLY A 97 -18.21 -2.96 -9.05
CA GLY A 97 -18.22 -3.46 -10.43
C GLY A 97 -18.97 -2.61 -11.46
N HIS A 98 -19.37 -1.39 -11.12
CA HIS A 98 -19.84 -0.43 -12.12
C HIS A 98 -19.24 0.95 -11.90
N GLU A 99 -18.86 1.55 -13.01
CA GLU A 99 -18.24 2.86 -13.05
C GLU A 99 -19.31 3.94 -12.87
N ARG A 100 -18.93 5.06 -12.25
CA ARG A 100 -19.72 6.29 -12.38
C ARG A 100 -19.59 6.71 -13.83
N GLU A 101 -20.67 6.64 -14.59
CA GLU A 101 -20.71 7.17 -15.95
C GLU A 101 -20.41 8.68 -15.95
N ARG A 102 -19.12 9.02 -16.06
CA ARG A 102 -18.57 10.29 -16.55
C ARG A 102 -17.10 10.08 -16.92
N SER A 103 -16.92 9.87 -18.22
CA SER A 103 -15.74 10.04 -19.07
C SER A 103 -14.60 10.89 -18.50
N ILE A 104 -13.41 10.30 -18.36
CA ILE A 104 -12.20 10.65 -19.13
C ILE A 104 -11.19 9.50 -19.05
N GLU A 105 -10.90 8.91 -20.21
CA GLU A 105 -9.73 8.08 -20.56
C GLU A 105 -9.15 7.09 -19.53
N GLY A 106 -9.55 5.83 -19.71
CA GLY A 106 -8.63 4.70 -19.75
C GLY A 106 -7.76 4.45 -18.51
N LYS A 107 -8.20 3.51 -17.66
CA LYS A 107 -7.35 2.45 -17.10
C LYS A 107 -8.18 1.43 -16.35
N THR A 108 -8.30 0.25 -16.95
CA THR A 108 -8.69 -0.99 -16.31
C THR A 108 -7.69 -1.31 -15.20
N LEU A 109 -8.15 -1.32 -13.94
CA LEU A 109 -7.47 -2.03 -12.86
C LEU A 109 -8.52 -2.78 -12.03
N TYR A 110 -8.98 -3.91 -12.58
CA TYR A 110 -9.52 -4.99 -11.78
C TYR A 110 -8.55 -6.17 -11.91
N VAL A 111 -7.74 -6.39 -10.87
CA VAL A 111 -7.18 -7.72 -10.59
C VAL A 111 -7.64 -8.08 -9.19
N VAL A 112 -8.78 -8.78 -9.11
CA VAL A 112 -9.19 -9.48 -7.90
C VAL A 112 -9.03 -10.97 -8.18
N ASN A 113 -7.79 -11.45 -8.22
CA ASN A 113 -7.53 -12.88 -8.13
C ASN A 113 -7.61 -13.28 -6.66
N VAL A 114 -8.84 -13.43 -6.15
CA VAL A 114 -9.07 -14.26 -4.96
C VAL A 114 -9.20 -15.69 -5.47
N GLY A 115 -8.06 -16.36 -5.60
CA GLY A 115 -8.04 -17.81 -5.80
C GLY A 115 -8.72 -18.50 -4.61
N ARG A 116 -9.58 -19.45 -4.92
CA ARG A 116 -9.85 -20.60 -4.05
C ARG A 116 -8.88 -21.71 -4.45
#